data_AF-X1TGS4-F1
#
_entry.id   AF-X1TGS4-F1
#
_cell.length_a   1.000
_cell.length_b   1.000
_cell.length_c   1.000
_cell.angle_alpha   90.00
_cell.angle_beta   90.00
_cell.angle_gamma   90.00
#
_symmetry.space_group_name_H-M   'P 1'
#
loop_
_entity.id
_entity.type
_entity.pdbx_description
1 polymer ?
#
loop_
_entity_poly.entity_id
_entity_poly.type
_entity_poly.pdbx_seq_one_letter_code
_entity_poly.pdbx_strand_id
1 'polypeptide(L)'
;VWWKGAHRGCERAQWIGNKMSFYTAHPNGIGPIIVRSDIRMEKDDAGFERRAKKLERYDQPIWWETDMLPEPLRHNSGHQGSHTFLTHEFIDALTHNRQPAINVYEALAYTVPGIVAHKSALRNGELKKIPQFDPPANAPGATVFRLCTTRHTALLIWSA
;
A
#
# COMPACT_ATOMS: atom_id res chain seq x y z
N VAL A 1 -8.12 19.83 1.88
CA VAL A 1 -6.86 20.50 1.43
C VAL A 1 -6.68 21.76 2.25
N TRP A 2 -5.52 21.93 2.90
CA TRP A 2 -5.29 23.03 3.85
C TRP A 2 -4.55 24.20 3.19
N TRP A 3 -5.24 24.98 2.37
CA TRP A 3 -4.61 26.03 1.53
C TRP A 3 -3.87 27.15 2.28
N LYS A 4 -4.09 27.27 3.60
CA LYS A 4 -3.51 28.34 4.44
C LYS A 4 -2.28 27.89 5.25
N GLY A 5 -1.94 26.61 5.25
CA GLY A 5 -0.77 26.11 5.96
C GLY A 5 0.51 26.32 5.15
N ALA A 6 1.61 26.67 5.82
CA ALA A 6 2.95 26.71 5.22
C ALA A 6 3.53 25.28 5.07
N HIS A 7 2.90 24.46 4.23
CA HIS A 7 3.36 23.11 3.92
C HIS A 7 3.78 23.01 2.45
N ARG A 8 4.68 22.06 2.17
CA ARG A 8 5.07 21.70 0.81
C ARG A 8 4.24 20.50 0.37
N GLY A 9 4.04 20.36 -0.94
CA GLY A 9 3.47 19.14 -1.52
C GLY A 9 4.27 17.91 -1.06
N CYS A 10 3.56 16.87 -0.66
CA CYS A 10 4.14 15.64 -0.14
C CYS A 10 3.30 14.45 -0.59
N GLU A 11 3.84 13.67 -1.52
CA GLU A 11 3.36 12.33 -1.85
C GLU A 11 4.27 11.34 -1.12
N ARG A 12 3.77 10.76 -0.03
CA ARG A 12 4.56 9.85 0.81
C ARG A 12 3.74 8.66 1.24
N ALA A 13 4.17 7.48 0.80
CA ALA A 13 3.66 6.22 1.28
C ALA A 13 4.50 5.69 2.45
N GLN A 14 3.83 5.03 3.37
CA GLN A 14 4.44 4.37 4.52
C GLN A 14 3.76 3.02 4.73
N TRP A 15 4.57 1.99 4.90
CA TRP A 15 4.12 0.65 5.27
C TRP A 15 4.69 0.33 6.63
N ILE A 16 3.82 0.03 7.59
CA ILE A 16 4.23 -0.23 8.98
C ILE A 16 3.87 -1.67 9.31
N GLY A 17 4.90 -2.48 9.52
CA GLY A 17 4.76 -3.88 9.87
C GLY A 17 5.42 -4.21 11.21
N ASN A 18 5.04 -5.35 11.79
CA ASN A 18 5.63 -5.84 13.03
C ASN A 18 7.10 -6.26 12.87
N LYS A 19 7.47 -6.78 11.69
CA LYS A 19 8.83 -7.23 11.34
C LYS A 19 9.64 -6.17 10.60
N MET A 20 8.99 -5.40 9.73
CA MET A 20 9.64 -4.40 8.89
C MET A 20 8.66 -3.28 8.57
N SER A 21 9.15 -2.05 8.57
CA SER A 21 8.43 -0.87 8.08
C SER A 21 9.25 -0.20 6.98
N PHE A 22 8.57 0.33 5.97
CA PHE A 22 9.18 1.08 4.88
C PHE A 22 8.60 2.48 4.81
N TYR A 23 9.48 3.46 4.75
CA TYR A 23 9.16 4.89 4.62
C TYR A 23 9.76 5.39 3.32
N THR A 24 8.91 5.90 2.43
CA THR A 24 9.37 6.55 1.19
C THR A 24 10.06 7.87 1.49
N ALA A 25 10.82 8.36 0.50
CA ALA A 25 11.55 9.62 0.61
C ALA A 25 10.63 10.78 1.01
N HIS A 26 11.09 11.60 1.96
CA HIS A 26 10.45 12.83 2.35
C HIS A 26 10.93 13.98 1.46
N PRO A 27 10.04 14.88 0.98
CA PRO A 27 10.41 16.03 0.15
C PRO A 27 11.33 17.07 0.84
N ASN A 28 11.67 16.86 2.12
CA ASN A 28 12.55 17.72 2.92
C ASN A 28 13.92 17.06 3.16
N GLY A 29 14.29 16.03 2.40
CA GLY A 29 15.67 15.53 2.31
C GLY A 29 15.95 14.21 3.03
N ILE A 30 14.97 13.59 3.68
CA ILE A 30 15.13 12.23 4.21
C ILE A 30 14.85 11.25 3.08
N GLY A 31 15.84 10.48 2.63
CA GLY A 31 15.66 9.43 1.62
C GLY A 31 14.81 8.25 2.11
N PRO A 32 14.58 7.23 1.26
CA PRO A 32 13.83 6.05 1.67
C PRO A 32 14.53 5.30 2.81
N ILE A 33 13.75 4.83 3.78
CA ILE A 33 14.25 4.18 4.99
C ILE A 33 13.47 2.89 5.24
N ILE A 34 14.20 1.85 5.62
CA ILE A 34 13.64 0.62 6.15
C ILE A 34 13.94 0.57 7.66
N VAL A 35 12.92 0.24 8.45
CA VAL A 35 13.08 -0.08 9.87
C VAL A 35 12.81 -1.57 10.06
N ARG A 36 13.81 -2.32 10.50
CA ARG A 36 13.68 -3.77 10.75
C ARG A 36 13.58 -4.04 12.24
N SER A 37 12.74 -5.00 12.60
CA SER A 37 12.78 -5.58 13.93
C SER A 37 14.02 -6.45 14.07
N ASP A 38 14.80 -6.17 15.11
CA ASP A 38 15.95 -6.99 15.50
C ASP A 38 15.50 -8.19 16.36
N ILE A 39 16.39 -9.15 16.52
CA ILE A 39 16.30 -10.24 17.50
C ILE A 39 16.64 -9.70 18.90
N ARG A 40 17.55 -8.72 19.00
CA ARG A 40 17.93 -8.09 20.26
C ARG A 40 16.72 -7.42 20.93
N MET A 41 16.60 -7.59 22.25
CA MET A 41 15.63 -6.87 23.08
C MET A 41 16.25 -5.58 23.66
N GLU A 42 15.42 -4.56 23.80
CA GLU A 42 15.74 -3.29 24.46
C GLU A 42 14.57 -2.86 25.35
N LYS A 43 14.82 -1.92 26.27
CA LYS A 43 13.77 -1.25 27.02
C LYS A 43 13.48 0.10 26.38
N ASP A 44 12.21 0.46 26.27
CA ASP A 44 11.83 1.82 25.90
C ASP A 44 12.01 2.81 27.07
N ASP A 45 11.70 4.08 26.82
CA ASP A 45 11.84 5.16 27.81
C ASP A 45 10.94 4.95 29.04
N ALA A 46 9.91 4.12 28.93
CA ALA A 46 9.01 3.74 30.02
C ALA A 46 9.40 2.40 30.69
N GLY A 47 10.50 1.76 30.23
CA GLY A 47 11.04 0.54 30.80
C GLY A 47 10.43 -0.76 30.27
N PHE A 48 9.53 -0.71 29.28
CA PHE A 48 8.92 -1.91 28.69
C PHE A 48 9.88 -2.60 27.71
N GLU A 49 9.92 -3.92 27.79
CA GLU A 49 10.75 -4.73 26.89
C GLU A 49 10.12 -4.80 25.49
N ARG A 50 10.94 -4.48 24.48
CA ARG A 50 10.56 -4.58 23.07
C ARG A 50 11.74 -5.08 22.24
N ARG A 51 11.45 -5.59 21.04
CA ARG A 51 12.50 -5.85 20.04
C ARG A 51 13.11 -4.54 19.61
N ALA A 52 14.44 -4.46 19.64
CA ALA A 52 15.18 -3.33 19.11
C ALA A 52 14.84 -3.10 17.64
N LYS A 53 14.92 -1.84 17.20
CA LYS A 53 14.58 -1.44 15.84
C LYS A 53 15.82 -0.88 15.17
N LYS A 54 16.21 -1.47 14.05
CA LYS A 54 17.35 -1.03 13.26
C LYS A 54 16.86 -0.21 12.08
N LEU A 55 17.34 1.03 12.01
CA LEU A 55 17.11 1.93 10.87
C LEU A 55 18.18 1.69 9.81
N GLU A 56 17.74 1.47 8.58
CA GLU A 56 18.58 1.23 7.41
C GLU A 56 18.20 2.22 6.32
N ARG A 57 19.19 2.95 5.76
CA ARG A 57 18.96 3.70 4.53
C ARG A 57 18.72 2.71 3.40
N TYR A 58 17.76 3.02 2.54
CA TYR A 58 17.44 2.20 1.38
C TYR A 58 17.61 3.02 0.11
N ASP A 59 18.59 2.63 -0.69
CA ASP A 59 18.79 3.16 -2.04
C ASP A 59 17.76 2.50 -2.94
N GLN A 60 16.59 3.12 -3.05
CA GLN A 60 15.49 2.60 -3.84
C GLN A 60 15.87 2.59 -5.33
N PRO A 61 15.87 1.43 -6.00
CA PRO A 61 16.17 1.37 -7.41
C PRO A 61 15.07 2.06 -8.21
N ILE A 62 15.47 2.61 -9.35
CA ILE A 62 14.52 3.10 -10.34
C ILE A 62 13.94 1.88 -11.03
N TRP A 63 12.83 1.36 -10.48
CA TRP A 63 12.29 0.06 -10.87
C TRP A 63 12.00 -0.04 -12.37
N TRP A 64 11.52 1.01 -13.02
CA TRP A 64 11.23 0.99 -14.46
C TRP A 64 12.50 0.95 -15.34
N GLU A 65 13.69 1.20 -14.79
CA GLU A 65 14.96 1.08 -15.52
C GLU A 65 15.58 -0.33 -15.40
N THR A 66 15.00 -1.21 -14.59
CA THR A 66 15.49 -2.60 -14.43
C THR A 66 14.98 -3.51 -15.55
N ASP A 67 15.35 -4.78 -15.48
CA ASP A 67 14.91 -5.83 -16.39
C ASP A 67 13.50 -6.37 -16.09
N MET A 68 12.80 -5.85 -15.07
CA MET A 68 11.45 -6.27 -14.68
C MET A 68 10.37 -5.95 -15.73
N LEU A 69 10.66 -5.08 -16.69
CA LEU A 69 9.77 -4.73 -17.79
C LEU A 69 10.42 -5.09 -19.14
N PRO A 70 9.62 -5.38 -20.18
CA PRO A 70 10.09 -5.37 -21.55
C PRO A 70 10.69 -4.01 -21.92
N GLU A 71 11.73 -4.00 -22.77
CA GLU A 71 12.48 -2.78 -23.14
C GLU A 71 11.57 -1.60 -23.55
N PRO A 72 10.50 -1.76 -24.38
CA PRO A 72 9.64 -0.64 -24.75
C PRO A 72 8.90 0.03 -23.59
N LEU A 73 8.78 -0.63 -22.44
CA LEU A 73 8.09 -0.16 -21.25
C LEU A 73 9.06 0.41 -20.17
N ARG A 74 10.37 0.42 -20.42
CA ARG A 74 11.39 0.90 -19.47
C ARG A 74 11.59 2.40 -19.51
N HIS A 75 10.56 3.16 -19.15
CA HIS A 75 10.63 4.61 -19.12
C HIS A 75 9.80 5.21 -17.99
N ASN A 76 10.15 6.44 -17.62
CA ASN A 76 9.38 7.19 -16.62
C ASN A 76 7.99 7.53 -17.19
N SER A 77 6.94 6.95 -16.61
CA SER A 77 5.55 7.18 -16.99
C SER A 77 4.80 8.16 -16.08
N GLY A 78 5.49 8.84 -15.16
CA GLY A 78 4.86 9.56 -14.04
C GLY A 78 4.42 8.63 -12.91
N HIS A 79 3.98 9.22 -11.78
CA HIS A 79 3.58 8.48 -10.56
C HIS A 79 4.58 7.39 -10.16
N GLN A 80 5.86 7.79 -10.05
CA GLN A 80 6.98 6.91 -9.74
C GLN A 80 7.05 5.68 -10.67
N GLY A 81 6.75 5.87 -11.97
CA GLY A 81 6.84 4.85 -13.02
C GLY A 81 5.82 3.73 -12.94
N SER A 82 4.78 3.86 -12.11
CA SER A 82 3.81 2.78 -11.86
C SER A 82 3.00 2.36 -13.09
N HIS A 83 2.74 3.26 -14.04
CA HIS A 83 1.82 2.97 -15.15
C HIS A 83 2.33 1.84 -16.04
N THR A 84 3.63 1.80 -16.35
CA THR A 84 4.19 0.76 -17.23
C THR A 84 4.11 -0.62 -16.61
N PHE A 85 4.29 -0.75 -15.29
CA PHE A 85 4.08 -1.99 -14.55
C PHE A 85 2.62 -2.43 -14.56
N LEU A 86 1.69 -1.53 -14.30
CA LEU A 86 0.25 -1.84 -14.29
C LEU A 86 -0.24 -2.28 -15.67
N THR A 87 0.19 -1.58 -16.73
CA THR A 87 -0.13 -1.96 -18.11
C THR A 87 0.50 -3.30 -18.49
N HIS A 88 1.78 -3.52 -18.16
CA HIS A 88 2.45 -4.78 -18.44
C HIS A 88 1.74 -5.95 -17.76
N GLU A 89 1.44 -5.83 -16.47
CA GLU A 89 0.75 -6.86 -15.69
C GLU A 89 -0.60 -7.23 -16.29
N PHE A 90 -1.40 -6.24 -16.69
CA PHE A 90 -2.72 -6.48 -17.27
C PHE A 90 -2.63 -7.22 -18.61
N ILE A 91 -1.74 -6.79 -19.51
CA ILE A 91 -1.58 -7.43 -20.82
C ILE A 91 -0.97 -8.82 -20.70
N ASP A 92 0.05 -8.97 -19.85
CA ASP A 92 0.71 -10.24 -19.59
C ASP A 92 -0.27 -11.27 -19.02
N ALA A 93 -1.20 -10.85 -18.16
CA ALA A 93 -2.23 -11.72 -17.62
C ALA A 93 -3.14 -12.28 -18.72
N LEU A 94 -3.53 -11.43 -19.67
CA LEU A 94 -4.36 -11.82 -20.82
C LEU A 94 -3.62 -12.78 -21.74
N THR A 95 -2.37 -12.48 -22.11
CA THR A 95 -1.60 -13.30 -23.06
C THR A 95 -1.25 -14.67 -22.50
N HIS A 96 -1.07 -14.79 -21.19
CA HIS A 96 -0.75 -16.04 -20.51
C HIS A 96 -1.97 -16.77 -19.94
N ASN A 97 -3.20 -16.28 -20.20
CA ASN A 97 -4.43 -16.86 -19.67
C ASN A 97 -4.39 -17.10 -18.16
N ARG A 98 -3.84 -16.14 -17.41
CA ARG A 98 -3.75 -16.16 -15.95
C ARG A 98 -4.67 -15.11 -15.35
N GLN A 99 -5.03 -15.31 -14.09
CA GLN A 99 -5.73 -14.27 -13.34
C GLN A 99 -4.77 -13.08 -13.11
N PRO A 100 -5.22 -11.83 -13.33
CA PRO A 100 -4.39 -10.66 -13.04
C PRO A 100 -4.19 -10.50 -11.54
N ALA A 101 -3.07 -9.90 -11.15
CA ALA A 101 -2.77 -9.58 -9.75
C ALA A 101 -3.89 -8.74 -9.10
N ILE A 102 -4.44 -7.77 -9.86
CA ILE A 102 -5.63 -7.02 -9.48
C ILE A 102 -6.86 -7.66 -10.14
N ASN A 103 -7.42 -8.66 -9.47
CA ASN A 103 -8.65 -9.32 -9.91
C ASN A 103 -9.92 -8.54 -9.47
N VAL A 104 -11.10 -9.08 -9.78
CA VAL A 104 -12.38 -8.43 -9.44
C VAL A 104 -12.59 -8.23 -7.94
N TYR A 105 -12.14 -9.15 -7.10
CA TYR A 105 -12.28 -9.05 -5.63
C TYR A 105 -11.35 -7.97 -5.07
N GLU A 106 -10.11 -7.90 -5.55
CA GLU A 106 -9.17 -6.83 -5.22
C GLU A 106 -9.69 -5.46 -5.69
N ALA A 107 -10.19 -5.38 -6.92
CA ALA A 107 -10.80 -4.16 -7.44
C ALA A 107 -12.00 -3.70 -6.59
N LEU A 108 -12.84 -4.64 -6.15
CA LEU A 108 -13.96 -4.33 -5.23
C LEU A 108 -13.45 -3.85 -3.87
N ALA A 109 -12.42 -4.49 -3.29
CA ALA A 109 -11.83 -4.08 -2.02
C ALA A 109 -11.29 -2.64 -2.06
N TYR A 110 -10.72 -2.21 -3.19
CA TYR A 110 -10.21 -0.84 -3.35
C TYR A 110 -11.32 0.19 -3.61
N THR A 111 -12.35 -0.18 -4.37
CA THR A 111 -13.33 0.79 -4.91
C THR A 111 -14.60 0.93 -4.07
N VAL A 112 -15.10 -0.16 -3.48
CA VAL A 112 -16.34 -0.18 -2.70
C VAL A 112 -16.30 0.79 -1.51
N PRO A 113 -15.22 0.88 -0.71
CA PRO A 113 -15.14 1.87 0.37
C PRO A 113 -15.33 3.31 -0.13
N GLY A 114 -14.73 3.66 -1.28
CA GLY A 114 -14.85 4.99 -1.88
C GLY A 114 -16.28 5.31 -2.31
N ILE A 115 -16.98 4.34 -2.94
CA ILE A 115 -18.38 4.49 -3.34
C ILE A 115 -19.30 4.68 -2.11
N VAL A 116 -19.08 3.90 -1.04
CA VAL A 116 -19.85 4.02 0.20
C VAL A 116 -19.56 5.34 0.90
N ALA A 117 -18.29 5.77 0.93
CA ALA A 117 -17.89 7.06 1.49
C ALA A 117 -18.54 8.23 0.74
N HIS A 118 -18.63 8.17 -0.59
CA HIS A 118 -19.36 9.17 -1.37
C HIS A 118 -20.85 9.22 -0.98
N LYS A 119 -21.52 8.07 -0.87
CA LYS A 119 -22.92 8.00 -0.41
C LYS A 119 -23.10 8.50 1.04
N SER A 120 -22.11 8.30 1.90
CA SER A 120 -22.09 8.84 3.26
C SER A 120 -21.96 10.38 3.25
N ALA A 121 -21.06 10.93 2.44
CA ALA A 121 -20.87 12.37 2.31
C ALA A 121 -22.14 13.09 1.83
N LEU A 122 -22.88 12.50 0.87
CA LEU A 122 -24.18 13.02 0.42
C LEU A 122 -25.26 13.00 1.51
N ARG A 123 -25.02 12.30 2.62
CA ARG A 123 -25.91 12.20 3.79
C ARG A 123 -25.25 12.76 5.05
N ASN A 124 -24.56 13.90 4.91
CA ASN A 124 -23.91 14.60 6.03
C ASN A 124 -22.92 13.72 6.83
N GLY A 125 -22.26 12.76 6.18
CA GLY A 125 -21.28 11.89 6.83
C GLY A 125 -21.89 10.76 7.66
N GLU A 126 -23.12 10.34 7.37
CA GLU A 126 -23.77 9.19 8.03
C GLU A 126 -22.85 7.96 8.01
N LEU A 127 -22.66 7.30 9.15
CA LEU A 127 -21.91 6.05 9.23
C LEU A 127 -22.60 4.97 8.40
N LYS A 128 -21.87 4.39 7.44
CA LYS A 128 -22.38 3.32 6.57
C LYS A 128 -21.50 2.09 6.64
N LYS A 129 -22.14 0.92 6.66
CA LYS A 129 -21.45 -0.36 6.57
C LYS A 129 -20.88 -0.53 5.16
N ILE A 130 -19.61 -0.91 5.08
CA ILE A 130 -18.94 -1.24 3.81
C ILE A 130 -19.24 -2.71 3.50
N PRO A 131 -19.93 -3.02 2.38
CA PRO A 131 -20.13 -4.40 1.96
C PRO A 131 -18.78 -5.11 1.74
N GLN A 132 -18.69 -6.38 2.14
CA GLN A 132 -17.51 -7.21 1.94
C GLN A 132 -17.78 -8.18 0.79
N PHE A 133 -16.81 -8.31 -0.12
CA PHE A 133 -16.87 -9.21 -1.27
C PHE A 133 -15.64 -10.10 -1.23
N ASP A 134 -15.68 -11.13 -0.39
CA ASP A 134 -14.58 -12.08 -0.27
C ASP A 134 -14.64 -13.08 -1.44
N PRO A 135 -13.49 -13.52 -1.98
CA PRO A 135 -13.45 -14.59 -2.97
C PRO A 135 -13.96 -15.92 -2.37
N PRO A 136 -14.45 -16.86 -3.20
CA PRO A 136 -14.77 -18.22 -2.76
C PRO A 136 -13.55 -18.86 -2.11
N ALA A 137 -13.77 -19.68 -1.08
CA ALA A 137 -12.70 -20.29 -0.27
C ALA A 137 -11.64 -21.08 -1.08
N ASN A 138 -11.97 -21.50 -2.30
CA ASN A 138 -11.11 -22.30 -3.17
C ASN A 138 -10.58 -21.52 -4.39
N ALA A 139 -10.68 -20.18 -4.40
CA ALA A 139 -10.16 -19.38 -5.50
C ALA A 139 -8.62 -19.40 -5.51
N PRO A 140 -7.98 -19.77 -6.63
CA PRO A 140 -6.52 -19.75 -6.73
C PRO A 140 -5.99 -18.32 -6.56
N GLY A 141 -4.90 -18.16 -5.80
CA GLY A 141 -4.26 -16.85 -5.59
C GLY A 141 -4.95 -15.93 -4.57
N ALA A 142 -5.80 -16.47 -3.68
CA ALA A 142 -6.49 -15.72 -2.64
C ALA A 142 -5.53 -15.12 -1.58
N THR A 143 -4.84 -14.03 -1.94
CA THR A 143 -4.41 -13.04 -0.94
C THR A 143 -5.62 -12.15 -0.72
N VAL A 144 -6.26 -12.22 0.45
CA VAL A 144 -7.45 -11.42 0.73
C VAL A 144 -7.04 -10.11 1.38
N PHE A 145 -7.18 -8.98 0.68
CA PHE A 145 -7.21 -7.68 1.33
C PHE A 145 -8.46 -7.55 2.20
N ARG A 146 -8.33 -7.89 3.47
CA ARG A 146 -9.42 -7.73 4.43
C ARG A 146 -9.39 -6.32 5.01
N LEU A 147 -10.42 -5.53 4.72
CA LEU A 147 -10.69 -4.35 5.53
C LEU A 147 -11.05 -4.82 6.94
N CYS A 148 -10.12 -4.67 7.89
CA CYS A 148 -10.41 -4.94 9.29
C CYS A 148 -11.28 -3.80 9.82
N THR A 149 -12.59 -4.00 9.87
CA THR A 149 -13.51 -3.06 10.52
C THR A 149 -13.51 -3.31 12.02
N THR A 150 -12.60 -2.68 12.77
CA THR A 150 -12.83 -2.46 14.19
C THR A 150 -13.61 -1.15 14.36
N ARG A 151 -14.47 -1.08 15.39
CA ARG A 151 -15.58 -0.10 15.51
C ARG A 151 -15.21 1.39 15.45
N HIS A 152 -13.94 1.77 15.32
CA HIS A 152 -13.50 3.17 15.36
C HIS A 152 -12.48 3.55 14.27
N THR A 153 -12.01 2.62 13.43
CA THR A 153 -11.00 2.93 12.40
C THR A 153 -11.04 1.92 11.26
N ALA A 154 -11.11 2.38 10.01
CA ALA A 154 -10.80 1.54 8.85
C ALA A 154 -9.27 1.50 8.69
N LEU A 155 -8.64 0.41 9.10
CA LEU A 155 -7.25 0.10 8.75
C LEU A 155 -7.26 -0.87 7.56
N LEU A 156 -6.50 -0.54 6.51
CA LEU A 156 -6.10 -1.52 5.49
C LEU A 156 -5.08 -2.44 6.15
N ILE A 157 -5.47 -3.69 6.47
CA ILE A 157 -4.58 -4.69 7.03
C ILE A 157 -4.34 -5.76 5.98
N TRP A 158 -3.10 -5.85 5.50
CA TRP A 158 -2.65 -6.99 4.72
C TRP A 158 -2.58 -8.20 5.66
N SER A 159 -3.39 -9.23 5.40
CA SER A 159 -3.24 -10.52 6.06
C SER A 159 -2.43 -11.41 5.11
N ALA A 160 -1.21 -11.77 5.54
CA ALA A 160 -0.36 -12.74 4.84
C ALA A 160 -0.65 -14.15 5.35
#